data_AF-M3DF16-F1
#
_entry.id   AF-M3DF16-F1
#
_cell.length_a   1.000
_cell.length_b   1.000
_cell.length_c   1.000
_cell.angle_alpha   90.00
_cell.angle_beta   90.00
_cell.angle_gamma   90.00
#
_symmetry.space_group_name_H-M   'P 1'
#
loop_
_entity.id
_entity.type
_entity.pdbx_description
1 polymer ?
#
loop_
_entity_poly.entity_id
_entity_poly.type
_entity_poly.pdbx_seq_one_letter_code
_entity_poly.pdbx_strand_id
1 'polypeptide(L)'
;MSESLPVRCPACRRAHRYTAPAYPCACGAPVAAPLDPDRVPDAAGHRSWSEEWVTVRCGSCGTRGEWPQPELGCPCGTVLRIPVVGERADARAGGGTRRPAVPTVPVRSARDAVTAAVLYLRRLGHDDIRRADQRPTSGIGLAGRGVLAQLDPSARPATSRDVECLWLTAMTESATCLYFSLAGYTAEARARADTLDVPLFVLDPSGAACPENAPALTLDADAS
;
A
#
# COMPACT_ATOMS: atom_id res chain seq x y z
N MET A 1 -22.21 14.14 -19.89
CA MET A 1 -21.68 13.65 -21.18
C MET A 1 -20.28 13.14 -20.92
N SER A 2 -19.99 11.89 -21.23
CA SER A 2 -18.69 11.26 -20.96
C SER A 2 -17.68 11.77 -21.99
N GLU A 3 -16.81 12.68 -21.58
CA GLU A 3 -15.76 13.24 -22.43
C GLU A 3 -14.85 12.10 -22.92
N SER A 4 -14.74 11.96 -24.24
CA SER A 4 -13.97 10.88 -24.87
C SER A 4 -12.82 11.50 -25.65
N LEU A 5 -11.58 11.16 -25.30
CA LEU A 5 -10.40 11.74 -25.92
C LEU A 5 -9.77 10.82 -26.97
N PRO A 6 -9.26 11.38 -28.08
CA PRO A 6 -8.43 10.64 -29.03
C PRO A 6 -7.03 10.42 -28.46
N VAL A 7 -6.59 9.16 -28.40
CA VAL A 7 -5.30 8.74 -27.83
C VAL A 7 -4.51 7.99 -28.89
N ARG A 8 -3.24 8.32 -29.11
CA ARG A 8 -2.37 7.59 -30.06
C ARG A 8 -1.30 6.79 -29.32
N CYS A 9 -1.13 5.53 -29.69
CA CYS A 9 -0.06 4.69 -29.14
C CYS A 9 1.32 5.22 -29.56
N PRO A 10 2.25 5.46 -28.63
CA PRO A 10 3.60 5.90 -28.96
C PRO A 10 4.40 4.83 -29.71
N ALA A 11 4.12 3.54 -29.47
CA ALA A 11 4.82 2.42 -30.09
C ALA A 11 4.35 2.11 -31.52
N CYS A 12 3.03 1.96 -31.73
CA CYS A 12 2.47 1.53 -33.03
C CYS A 12 1.68 2.62 -33.77
N ARG A 13 1.57 3.84 -33.20
CA ARG A 13 0.88 5.02 -33.76
C ARG A 13 -0.63 4.85 -34.02
N ARG A 14 -1.21 3.70 -33.64
CA ARG A 14 -2.66 3.43 -33.73
C ARG A 14 -3.45 4.41 -32.88
N ALA A 15 -4.56 4.90 -33.43
CA ALA A 15 -5.48 5.79 -32.73
C ALA A 15 -6.54 4.98 -31.97
N HIS A 16 -6.88 5.45 -30.77
CA HIS A 16 -7.86 4.89 -29.85
C HIS A 16 -8.78 6.00 -29.36
N ARG A 17 -9.98 5.62 -28.91
CA ARG A 17 -10.85 6.49 -28.11
C ARG A 17 -10.82 6.02 -26.67
N TYR A 18 -10.59 6.94 -25.75
CA TYR A 18 -10.55 6.65 -24.33
C TYR A 18 -11.54 7.52 -23.57
N THR A 19 -12.28 6.90 -22.64
CA THR A 19 -13.20 7.57 -21.72
C THR A 19 -12.78 7.19 -20.31
N ALA A 20 -12.52 8.18 -19.46
CA ALA A 20 -12.12 7.91 -18.08
C ALA A 20 -13.27 7.23 -17.32
N PRO A 21 -13.01 6.10 -16.63
CA PRO A 21 -14.01 5.50 -15.75
C PRO A 21 -14.29 6.45 -14.58
N ALA A 22 -15.56 6.52 -14.18
CA ALA A 22 -15.98 7.27 -13.00
C ALA A 22 -16.10 6.33 -11.80
N TYR A 23 -15.60 6.78 -10.64
CA TYR A 23 -15.63 6.04 -9.39
C TYR A 23 -16.36 6.82 -8.30
N PRO A 24 -17.00 6.16 -7.31
CA PRO A 24 -17.77 6.84 -6.29
C PRO A 24 -16.86 7.54 -5.27
N CYS A 25 -17.03 8.85 -5.09
CA CYS A 25 -16.46 9.61 -3.98
C CYS A 25 -17.07 9.17 -2.65
N ALA A 26 -16.40 9.45 -1.54
CA ALA A 26 -16.95 9.27 -0.19
C ALA A 26 -18.29 10.01 0.03
N CYS A 27 -18.55 11.09 -0.71
CA CYS A 27 -19.84 11.79 -0.69
C CYS A 27 -20.91 11.17 -1.63
N GLY A 28 -20.62 10.04 -2.27
CA GLY A 28 -21.51 9.35 -3.21
C GLY A 28 -21.50 9.90 -4.65
N ALA A 29 -20.85 11.04 -4.90
CA ALA A 29 -20.78 11.63 -6.24
C ALA A 29 -19.78 10.86 -7.14
N PRO A 30 -20.09 10.60 -8.41
CA PRO A 30 -19.15 10.01 -9.35
C PRO A 30 -18.02 11.00 -9.67
N VAL A 31 -16.77 10.54 -9.59
CA VAL A 31 -15.57 11.32 -9.91
C VAL A 31 -14.77 10.56 -10.96
N ALA A 32 -14.48 11.23 -12.07
CA ALA A 32 -13.56 10.75 -13.10
C ALA A 32 -12.33 11.65 -13.12
N ALA A 33 -11.17 11.09 -13.41
CA ALA A 33 -9.96 11.89 -13.57
C ALA A 33 -10.11 12.83 -14.79
N PRO A 34 -9.91 14.15 -14.61
CA PRO A 34 -9.98 15.09 -15.72
C PRO A 34 -8.80 14.80 -16.65
N LEU A 35 -9.08 14.48 -17.91
CA LEU A 35 -8.05 14.09 -18.86
C LEU A 35 -7.41 15.33 -19.49
N ASP A 36 -6.11 15.28 -19.75
CA ASP A 36 -5.36 16.37 -20.41
C ASP A 36 -5.19 16.05 -21.91
N PRO A 37 -5.92 16.73 -22.82
CA PRO A 37 -5.88 16.44 -24.26
C PRO A 37 -4.61 16.95 -24.96
N ASP A 38 -3.90 17.90 -24.36
CA ASP A 38 -2.74 18.57 -24.98
C ASP A 38 -1.43 17.83 -24.69
N ARG A 39 -1.44 16.92 -23.71
CA ARG A 39 -0.29 16.11 -23.34
C ARG A 39 -0.26 14.77 -24.08
N VAL A 40 0.93 14.37 -24.52
CA VAL A 40 1.13 13.09 -25.21
C VAL A 40 1.11 11.92 -24.20
N PRO A 41 0.38 10.83 -24.47
CA PRO A 41 0.40 9.62 -23.64
C PRO A 41 1.77 8.95 -23.63
N ASP A 42 2.24 8.59 -22.45
CA ASP A 42 3.51 7.89 -22.25
C ASP A 42 3.29 6.37 -22.30
N ALA A 43 4.26 5.62 -22.85
CA ALA A 43 4.28 4.18 -22.70
C ALA A 43 4.61 3.83 -21.24
N ALA A 44 3.79 3.00 -20.61
CA ALA A 44 4.09 2.51 -19.27
C ALA A 44 5.34 1.61 -19.33
N GLY A 45 6.42 2.05 -18.68
CA GLY A 45 7.68 1.30 -18.53
C GLY A 45 7.65 0.33 -17.32
N HIS A 46 8.81 0.14 -16.67
CA HIS A 46 8.89 -0.65 -15.43
C HIS A 46 8.03 0.00 -14.32
N ARG A 47 7.19 -0.80 -13.67
CA ARG A 47 6.16 -0.34 -12.73
C ARG A 47 6.80 0.22 -11.45
N SER A 48 6.58 1.50 -11.17
CA SER A 48 6.80 2.07 -9.83
C SER A 48 5.47 2.52 -9.24
N TRP A 49 5.23 2.18 -7.97
CA TRP A 49 3.92 2.32 -7.28
C TRP A 49 3.43 3.78 -7.17
N SER A 50 4.33 4.75 -7.31
CA SER A 50 4.05 6.20 -7.32
C SER A 50 3.39 6.69 -8.61
N GLU A 51 3.34 5.87 -9.66
CA GLU A 51 2.81 6.25 -10.97
C GLU A 51 1.40 5.69 -11.24
N GLU A 52 0.79 5.04 -10.25
CA GLU A 52 -0.47 4.31 -10.36
C GLU A 52 -1.70 5.11 -9.89
N TRP A 53 -1.50 6.29 -9.29
CA TRP A 53 -2.58 7.06 -8.66
C TRP A 53 -2.50 8.54 -9.04
N VAL A 54 -3.67 9.15 -9.25
CA VAL A 54 -3.85 10.57 -9.55
C VAL A 54 -4.73 11.22 -8.50
N THR A 55 -4.32 12.40 -8.03
CA THR A 55 -5.12 13.19 -7.10
C THR A 55 -6.17 13.98 -7.87
N VAL A 56 -7.45 13.67 -7.64
CA VAL A 56 -8.57 14.36 -8.29
C VAL A 56 -9.44 14.99 -7.22
N ARG A 57 -9.83 16.24 -7.46
CA ARG A 57 -10.78 16.96 -6.61
C ARG A 57 -12.21 16.59 -7.02
N CYS A 58 -13.03 16.17 -6.06
CA CYS A 58 -14.47 15.99 -6.30
C CYS A 58 -15.13 17.34 -6.59
N GLY A 59 -15.85 17.44 -7.71
CA GLY A 59 -16.61 18.64 -8.07
C GLY A 59 -17.80 18.93 -7.15
N SER A 60 -18.29 17.93 -6.41
CA SER A 60 -19.44 18.07 -5.50
C SER A 60 -19.03 18.44 -4.07
N CYS A 61 -18.14 17.68 -3.42
CA CYS A 61 -17.75 17.93 -2.03
C CYS A 61 -16.41 18.67 -1.90
N GLY A 62 -15.69 18.91 -2.99
CA GLY A 62 -14.39 19.61 -2.99
C GLY A 62 -13.22 18.83 -2.40
N THR A 63 -13.45 17.62 -1.88
CA THR A 63 -12.41 16.77 -1.27
C THR A 63 -11.46 16.24 -2.35
N ARG A 64 -10.16 16.26 -2.07
CA ARG A 64 -9.14 15.61 -2.91
C ARG A 64 -9.08 14.13 -2.56
N GLY A 65 -9.24 13.26 -3.56
CA GLY A 65 -9.12 11.82 -3.43
C GLY A 65 -8.10 11.26 -4.40
N GLU A 66 -7.51 10.12 -4.06
CA GLU A 66 -6.61 9.37 -4.95
C GLU A 66 -7.42 8.39 -5.79
N TRP A 67 -7.25 8.44 -7.11
CA TRP A 67 -7.94 7.56 -8.06
C TRP A 67 -6.93 6.86 -8.96
N PRO A 68 -7.25 5.67 -9.51
CA PRO A 68 -6.32 4.96 -10.38
C PRO A 68 -5.90 5.84 -11.57
N GLN A 69 -4.60 5.87 -11.87
CA GLN A 69 -4.05 6.47 -13.07
C GLN A 69 -4.77 5.86 -14.29
N PRO A 70 -5.40 6.67 -15.14
CA PRO A 70 -6.09 6.16 -16.32
C PRO A 70 -5.12 5.49 -17.30
N GLU A 71 -5.37 4.23 -17.65
CA GLU A 71 -4.53 3.44 -18.55
C GLU A 71 -5.34 2.87 -19.73
N LEU A 72 -4.67 2.68 -20.86
CA LEU A 72 -5.21 2.06 -22.07
C LEU A 72 -4.28 0.96 -22.59
N GLY A 73 -4.77 -0.27 -22.65
CA GLY A 73 -4.09 -1.36 -23.35
C GLY A 73 -4.23 -1.22 -24.87
N CYS A 74 -3.12 -1.12 -25.58
CA CYS A 74 -3.10 -1.21 -27.03
C CYS A 74 -2.95 -2.68 -27.48
N PRO A 75 -3.66 -3.15 -28.51
CA PRO A 75 -3.49 -4.51 -29.05
C PRO A 75 -2.07 -4.87 -29.52
N CYS A 76 -1.18 -3.89 -29.69
CA CYS A 76 0.24 -4.16 -29.97
C CYS A 76 1.05 -4.60 -28.73
N GLY A 77 0.43 -4.66 -27.54
CA GLY A 77 1.07 -5.04 -26.28
C GLY A 77 1.56 -3.87 -25.43
N THR A 78 1.48 -2.63 -25.92
CA THR A 78 1.83 -1.42 -25.14
C THR A 78 0.67 -0.99 -24.25
N VAL A 79 0.94 -0.71 -22.97
CA VAL A 79 0.01 -0.01 -22.08
C VAL A 79 0.37 1.48 -22.09
N LEU A 80 -0.61 2.33 -22.38
CA LEU A 80 -0.45 3.78 -22.39
C LEU A 80 -0.99 4.36 -21.08
N ARG A 81 -0.26 5.31 -20.49
CA ARG A 81 -0.78 6.14 -19.40
C ARG A 81 -1.44 7.38 -19.99
N ILE A 82 -2.72 7.58 -19.70
CA ILE A 82 -3.49 8.72 -20.21
C ILE A 82 -3.22 9.94 -19.30
N PRO A 83 -2.79 11.07 -19.86
CA PRO A 83 -2.56 12.28 -19.10
C PRO A 83 -3.81 12.81 -18.39
N VAL A 84 -3.62 13.37 -17.20
CA VAL A 84 -4.68 14.00 -16.39
C VAL A 84 -4.33 15.45 -16.07
N VAL A 85 -5.34 16.29 -15.94
CA VAL A 85 -5.22 17.71 -15.56
C VAL A 85 -5.05 17.80 -14.04
N GLY A 86 -3.84 18.07 -13.57
CA GLY A 86 -3.53 18.23 -12.15
C GLY A 86 -2.12 17.78 -11.78
N GLU A 87 -1.58 18.34 -10.71
CA GLU A 87 -0.23 18.04 -10.22
C GLU A 87 -0.11 16.53 -9.93
N ARG A 88 0.76 15.86 -10.70
CA ARG A 88 1.42 14.64 -10.20
C ARG A 88 2.06 15.06 -8.89
N ALA A 89 1.79 14.34 -7.81
CA ALA A 89 2.40 14.61 -6.52
C ALA A 89 3.90 14.33 -6.63
N ASP A 90 4.66 15.29 -7.14
CA ASP A 90 6.09 15.40 -6.92
C ASP A 90 6.25 15.51 -5.40
N ALA A 91 6.71 14.41 -4.79
CA ALA A 91 7.13 14.40 -3.40
C ALA A 91 8.27 15.41 -3.24
N ARG A 92 7.95 16.64 -2.85
CA ARG A 92 8.91 17.57 -2.26
C ARG A 92 8.52 17.82 -0.82
N ALA A 93 9.44 17.41 0.05
CA ALA A 93 9.45 17.67 1.47
C ALA A 93 9.32 19.16 1.77
N GLY A 94 8.43 19.52 2.70
CA GLY A 94 8.30 20.86 3.27
C GLY A 94 7.74 20.72 4.68
N GLY A 95 8.57 21.01 5.68
CA GLY A 95 8.31 20.71 7.08
C GLY A 95 7.36 21.67 7.82
N GLY A 96 7.17 21.36 9.10
CA GLY A 96 6.75 22.33 10.12
C GLY A 96 5.46 22.01 10.87
N THR A 97 5.61 21.22 11.94
CA THR A 97 4.89 21.29 13.22
C THR A 97 3.34 21.31 13.24
N ARG A 98 2.75 20.16 13.57
CA ARG A 98 1.90 19.96 14.77
C ARG A 98 1.42 18.50 14.79
N ARG A 99 1.82 17.74 15.82
CA ARG A 99 1.48 16.32 16.02
C ARG A 99 -0.05 16.12 15.95
N PRO A 100 -0.61 15.46 14.90
CA PRO A 100 -1.99 15.01 14.92
C PRO A 100 -2.03 13.63 15.60
N ALA A 101 -3.13 13.33 16.29
CA ALA A 101 -3.43 11.97 16.70
C ALA A 101 -3.36 11.06 15.45
N VAL A 102 -2.67 9.93 15.57
CA VAL A 102 -2.38 9.07 14.41
C VAL A 102 -3.69 8.63 13.76
N PRO A 103 -3.90 8.91 12.45
CA PRO A 103 -5.08 8.42 11.75
C PRO A 103 -5.01 6.90 11.72
N THR A 104 -5.93 6.23 12.41
CA THR A 104 -6.17 4.81 12.19
C THR A 104 -6.89 4.67 10.85
N VAL A 105 -6.33 3.86 9.95
CA VAL A 105 -6.93 3.60 8.65
C VAL A 105 -7.81 2.36 8.81
N PRO A 106 -9.15 2.46 8.69
CA PRO A 106 -10.01 1.30 8.82
C PRO A 106 -9.66 0.25 7.75
N VAL A 107 -9.46 -0.98 8.17
CA VAL A 107 -8.99 -2.07 7.30
C VAL A 107 -10.16 -2.66 6.53
N ARG A 108 -10.29 -2.28 5.25
CA ARG A 108 -11.33 -2.80 4.33
C ARG A 108 -10.75 -3.57 3.16
N SER A 109 -9.42 -3.52 3.01
CA SER A 109 -8.67 -4.13 1.93
C SER A 109 -7.26 -4.49 2.39
N ALA A 110 -6.56 -5.31 1.60
CA ALA A 110 -5.13 -5.58 1.82
C ALA A 110 -4.27 -4.31 1.78
N ARG A 111 -4.67 -3.27 1.03
CA ARG A 111 -3.97 -1.97 0.99
C ARG A 111 -4.12 -1.23 2.32
N ASP A 112 -5.30 -1.26 2.91
CA ASP A 112 -5.56 -0.62 4.20
C ASP A 112 -4.76 -1.31 5.31
N ALA A 113 -4.70 -2.65 5.28
CA ALA A 113 -3.87 -3.43 6.18
C ALA A 113 -2.38 -3.09 6.05
N VAL A 114 -1.87 -2.96 4.81
CA VAL A 114 -0.48 -2.51 4.58
C VAL A 114 -0.27 -1.10 5.11
N THR A 115 -1.23 -0.20 4.89
CA THR A 115 -1.13 1.19 5.36
C THR A 115 -1.11 1.24 6.89
N ALA A 116 -1.97 0.48 7.56
CA ALA A 116 -1.99 0.34 9.01
C ALA A 116 -0.65 -0.21 9.54
N ALA A 117 -0.11 -1.27 8.93
CA ALA A 117 1.19 -1.83 9.29
C ALA A 117 2.33 -0.82 9.10
N VAL A 118 2.36 -0.07 7.99
CA VAL A 118 3.37 0.97 7.74
C VAL A 118 3.27 2.11 8.75
N LEU A 119 2.05 2.56 9.08
CA LEU A 119 1.85 3.60 10.09
C LEU A 119 2.29 3.13 11.49
N TYR A 120 2.06 1.86 11.81
CA TYR A 120 2.56 1.25 13.04
C TYR A 120 4.09 1.21 13.06
N LEU A 121 4.73 0.70 12.01
CA LEU A 121 6.19 0.66 11.89
C LEU A 121 6.84 2.04 11.98
N ARG A 122 6.22 3.07 11.39
CA ARG A 122 6.68 4.46 11.53
C ARG A 122 6.58 4.98 12.95
N ARG A 123 5.54 4.58 13.69
CA ARG A 123 5.42 4.91 15.12
C ARG A 123 6.55 4.26 15.93
N LEU A 124 6.96 3.04 15.58
CA LEU A 124 8.13 2.39 16.17
C LEU A 124 9.46 3.07 15.79
N GLY A 125 9.45 4.10 14.92
CA GLY A 125 10.65 4.82 14.48
C GLY A 125 11.24 4.34 13.16
N HIS A 126 10.54 3.47 12.41
CA HIS A 126 10.99 3.03 11.08
C HIS A 126 10.37 3.89 9.97
N ASP A 127 11.11 4.91 9.51
CA ASP A 127 10.59 5.87 8.52
C ASP A 127 10.64 5.36 7.07
N ASP A 128 11.68 4.61 6.71
CA ASP A 128 11.98 4.18 5.34
C ASP A 128 11.41 2.78 5.02
N ILE A 129 10.10 2.59 5.27
CA ILE A 129 9.43 1.34 4.95
C ILE A 129 9.19 1.21 3.45
N ARG A 130 9.76 0.17 2.87
CA ARG A 130 9.63 -0.30 1.48
C ARG A 130 9.07 -1.72 1.46
N ARG A 131 8.76 -2.26 0.29
CA ARG A 131 8.54 -3.71 0.18
C ARG A 131 9.87 -4.44 0.32
N ALA A 132 9.82 -5.60 0.96
CA ALA A 132 10.97 -6.50 1.01
C ALA A 132 11.36 -6.94 -0.41
N ASP A 133 12.67 -7.00 -0.69
CA ASP A 133 13.18 -7.40 -2.01
C ASP A 133 12.92 -8.88 -2.28
N GLN A 134 12.97 -9.69 -1.22
CA GLN A 134 12.59 -11.09 -1.28
C GLN A 134 11.08 -11.24 -1.10
N ARG A 135 10.48 -12.03 -1.99
CA ARG A 135 9.06 -12.39 -1.87
C ARG A 135 8.92 -13.42 -0.75
N PRO A 136 8.16 -13.12 0.33
CA PRO A 136 7.90 -14.12 1.35
C PRO A 136 7.04 -15.25 0.77
N THR A 137 7.13 -16.44 1.37
CA THR A 137 6.39 -17.64 0.94
C THR A 137 4.88 -17.49 1.10
N SER A 138 4.44 -16.60 2.00
CA SER A 138 3.06 -16.25 2.29
C SER A 138 2.99 -14.74 2.59
N GLY A 139 1.82 -14.12 2.46
CA GLY A 139 1.57 -12.70 2.76
C GLY A 139 2.41 -11.65 1.99
N ILE A 140 2.63 -10.50 2.62
CA ILE A 140 3.23 -9.28 2.08
C ILE A 140 4.41 -8.87 2.95
N GLY A 141 5.63 -8.85 2.39
CA GLY A 141 6.84 -8.43 3.09
C GLY A 141 7.06 -6.92 3.00
N LEU A 142 7.37 -6.30 4.14
CA LEU A 142 7.74 -4.90 4.33
C LEU A 142 9.14 -4.86 4.94
N ALA A 143 10.03 -4.03 4.42
CA ALA A 143 11.39 -3.89 4.92
C ALA A 143 11.69 -2.42 5.19
N GLY A 144 12.52 -2.15 6.19
CA GLY A 144 13.06 -0.83 6.49
C GLY A 144 14.52 -0.95 6.93
N ARG A 145 15.12 0.16 7.37
CA ARG A 145 16.45 0.09 8.00
C ARG A 145 16.37 -0.76 9.27
N GLY A 146 17.00 -1.94 9.24
CA GLY A 146 17.11 -2.86 10.38
C GLY A 146 15.84 -3.61 10.76
N VAL A 147 14.77 -3.55 9.95
CA VAL A 147 13.49 -4.22 10.24
C VAL A 147 12.91 -4.93 9.02
N LEU A 148 12.32 -6.09 9.24
CA LEU A 148 11.56 -6.88 8.28
C LEU A 148 10.20 -7.25 8.89
N ALA A 149 9.12 -6.69 8.36
CA ALA A 149 7.77 -7.01 8.79
C ALA A 149 7.02 -7.85 7.76
N GLN A 150 6.26 -8.82 8.24
CA GLN A 150 5.39 -9.66 7.44
C GLN A 150 3.94 -9.25 7.69
N LEU A 151 3.12 -9.11 6.64
CA LEU A 151 1.68 -8.90 6.77
C LEU A 151 0.93 -10.01 6.03
N ASP A 152 0.14 -10.80 6.73
CA ASP A 152 -0.76 -11.77 6.12
C ASP A 152 -2.22 -11.25 6.08
N PRO A 153 -2.73 -10.86 4.90
CA PRO A 153 -4.12 -10.45 4.73
C PRO A 153 -5.08 -11.64 4.56
N SER A 154 -4.60 -12.89 4.65
CA SER A 154 -5.44 -14.06 4.42
C SER A 154 -6.51 -14.23 5.50
N ALA A 155 -7.60 -14.90 5.14
CA ALA A 155 -8.65 -15.28 6.08
C ALA A 155 -8.28 -16.52 6.92
N ARG A 156 -7.04 -17.02 6.81
CA ARG A 156 -6.56 -18.20 7.52
C ARG A 156 -5.56 -17.79 8.60
N PRO A 157 -5.59 -18.40 9.79
CA PRO A 157 -4.56 -18.14 10.80
C PRO A 157 -3.17 -18.51 10.29
N ALA A 158 -2.18 -17.68 10.62
CA ALA A 158 -0.79 -17.93 10.28
C ALA A 158 -0.22 -19.14 11.04
N THR A 159 0.68 -19.88 10.37
CA THR A 159 1.23 -21.15 10.86
C THR A 159 2.61 -20.96 11.48
N SER A 160 3.07 -21.96 12.24
CA SER A 160 4.42 -22.00 12.81
C SER A 160 5.51 -21.90 11.74
N ARG A 161 5.28 -22.52 10.58
CA ARG A 161 6.18 -22.42 9.41
C ARG A 161 6.31 -20.99 8.89
N ASP A 162 5.22 -20.21 8.86
CA ASP A 162 5.26 -18.83 8.39
C ASP A 162 6.13 -17.96 9.31
N VAL A 163 6.05 -18.18 10.62
CA VAL A 163 6.90 -17.51 11.63
C VAL A 163 8.37 -17.90 11.45
N GLU A 164 8.67 -19.18 11.30
CA GLU A 164 10.05 -19.67 11.11
C GLU A 164 10.67 -19.12 9.82
N CYS A 165 9.92 -19.11 8.72
CA CYS A 165 10.39 -18.56 7.44
C CYS A 165 10.73 -17.06 7.56
N LEU A 166 9.88 -16.28 8.22
CA LEU A 166 10.14 -14.87 8.49
C LEU A 166 11.42 -14.70 9.31
N TRP A 167 11.53 -15.43 10.42
CA TRP A 167 12.67 -15.34 11.32
C TRP A 167 14.00 -15.68 10.62
N LEU A 168 14.03 -16.76 9.82
CA LEU A 168 15.22 -17.14 9.04
C LEU A 168 15.61 -16.07 8.00
N THR A 169 14.62 -15.43 7.38
CA THR A 169 14.86 -14.34 6.42
C THR A 169 15.47 -13.13 7.12
N ALA A 170 14.88 -12.73 8.25
CA ALA A 170 15.35 -11.60 9.05
C ALA A 170 16.75 -11.82 9.62
N MET A 171 17.02 -13.03 10.13
CA MET A 171 18.35 -13.49 10.53
C MET A 171 19.38 -13.34 9.40
N THR A 172 19.01 -13.77 8.19
CA THR A 172 19.88 -13.68 7.00
C THR A 172 20.17 -12.23 6.62
N GLU A 173 19.17 -11.35 6.76
CA GLU A 173 19.28 -9.92 6.47
C GLU A 173 19.83 -9.09 7.65
N SER A 174 20.16 -9.75 8.78
CA SER A 174 20.57 -9.09 10.04
C SER A 174 19.59 -8.00 10.49
N ALA A 175 18.29 -8.26 10.34
CA ALA A 175 17.19 -7.37 10.68
C ALA A 175 16.36 -7.95 11.83
N THR A 176 15.73 -7.08 12.62
CA THR A 176 14.65 -7.51 13.51
C THR A 176 13.41 -7.81 12.68
N CYS A 177 12.52 -8.69 13.16
CA CYS A 177 11.29 -8.98 12.43
C CYS A 177 10.05 -9.03 13.29
N LEU A 178 8.91 -8.77 12.67
CA LEU A 178 7.60 -8.80 13.30
C LEU A 178 6.52 -9.21 12.30
N TYR A 179 5.44 -9.81 12.78
CA TYR A 179 4.38 -10.38 11.94
C TYR A 179 3.04 -9.73 12.29
N PHE A 180 2.35 -9.18 11.29
CA PHE A 180 0.95 -8.80 11.30
C PHE A 180 0.06 -9.85 10.61
N SER A 181 -1.10 -10.15 11.19
CA SER A 181 -2.12 -11.03 10.60
C SER A 181 -3.51 -10.41 10.73
N LEU A 182 -4.38 -10.60 9.74
CA LEU A 182 -5.80 -10.26 9.87
C LEU A 182 -6.62 -11.37 10.54
N ALA A 183 -6.22 -12.63 10.34
CA ALA A 183 -6.94 -13.81 10.85
C ALA A 183 -6.30 -14.41 12.12
N GLY A 184 -5.26 -13.77 12.65
CA GLY A 184 -4.52 -14.22 13.82
C GLY A 184 -3.57 -15.38 13.54
N TYR A 185 -3.27 -16.14 14.59
CA TYR A 185 -2.20 -17.14 14.63
C TYR A 185 -2.69 -18.45 15.24
N THR A 186 -2.23 -19.57 14.69
CA THR A 186 -2.35 -20.88 15.34
C THR A 186 -1.65 -20.89 16.70
N ALA A 187 -2.04 -21.80 17.60
CA ALA A 187 -1.40 -21.93 18.91
C ALA A 187 0.09 -22.31 18.77
N GLU A 188 0.43 -23.17 17.82
CA GLU A 188 1.81 -23.54 17.50
C GLU A 188 2.62 -22.35 16.99
N ALA A 189 2.02 -21.47 16.17
CA ALA A 189 2.68 -20.25 15.70
C ALA A 189 3.02 -19.31 16.85
N ARG A 190 2.09 -19.11 17.80
CA ARG A 190 2.32 -18.29 19.00
C ARG A 190 3.45 -18.84 19.86
N ALA A 191 3.40 -20.13 20.22
CA ALA A 191 4.45 -20.77 21.01
C ALA A 191 5.83 -20.72 20.31
N ARG A 192 5.84 -20.86 18.98
CA ARG A 192 7.08 -20.75 18.19
C ARG A 192 7.61 -19.31 18.17
N ALA A 193 6.74 -18.32 18.01
CA ALA A 193 7.12 -16.91 18.03
C ALA A 193 7.69 -16.49 19.38
N ASP A 194 7.15 -16.99 20.50
CA ASP A 194 7.70 -16.76 21.83
C ASP A 194 9.11 -17.36 21.99
N THR A 195 9.34 -18.53 21.40
CA THR A 195 10.66 -19.18 21.43
C THR A 195 11.70 -18.42 20.59
N LEU A 196 11.27 -17.82 19.49
CA LEU A 196 12.13 -17.13 18.52
C LEU A 196 12.21 -15.61 18.76
N ASP A 197 11.53 -15.11 19.79
CA ASP A 197 11.40 -13.68 20.10
C ASP A 197 10.85 -12.86 18.92
N VAL A 198 9.83 -13.38 18.24
CA VAL A 198 9.15 -12.70 17.12
C VAL A 198 7.86 -12.03 17.62
N PRO A 199 7.76 -10.70 17.59
CA PRO A 199 6.52 -9.97 17.87
C PRO A 199 5.40 -10.31 16.89
N LEU A 200 4.25 -10.71 17.43
CA LEU A 200 3.04 -11.01 16.69
C LEU A 200 1.95 -9.97 16.98
N PHE A 201 1.35 -9.46 15.91
CA PHE A 201 0.27 -8.48 15.96
C PHE A 201 -0.93 -8.95 15.13
N VAL A 202 -2.14 -8.68 15.62
CA VAL A 202 -3.37 -8.75 14.83
C VAL A 202 -3.79 -7.33 14.47
N LEU A 203 -4.01 -7.06 13.19
CA LEU A 203 -4.61 -5.79 12.78
C LEU A 203 -6.12 -5.91 12.91
N ASP A 204 -6.71 -5.09 13.76
CA ASP A 204 -8.16 -5.02 13.91
C ASP A 204 -8.81 -4.28 12.71
N PRO A 205 -10.14 -4.34 12.57
CA PRO A 205 -10.84 -3.62 11.50
C PRO A 205 -10.71 -2.10 11.54
N SER A 206 -10.28 -1.52 12.66
CA SER A 206 -9.99 -0.08 12.79
C SER A 206 -8.60 0.28 12.27
N GLY A 207 -7.72 -0.70 12.08
CA GLY A 207 -6.31 -0.52 11.71
C GLY A 207 -5.38 -0.39 12.90
N ALA A 208 -5.85 -0.70 14.12
CA ALA A 208 -4.99 -0.81 15.28
C ALA A 208 -4.26 -2.16 15.26
N ALA A 209 -2.96 -2.15 15.58
CA ALA A 209 -2.19 -3.36 15.77
C ALA A 209 -2.29 -3.79 17.23
N CYS A 210 -2.95 -4.93 17.47
CA CYS A 210 -3.11 -5.52 18.79
C CYS A 210 -2.00 -6.55 19.03
N PRO A 211 -1.17 -6.40 20.08
CA PRO A 211 -0.13 -7.37 20.42
C PRO A 211 -0.74 -8.69 20.88
N GLU A 212 -0.26 -9.82 20.34
CA GLU A 212 -0.79 -11.17 20.61
C GLU A 212 0.15 -12.06 21.44
N ASN A 213 1.38 -11.61 21.70
CA ASN A 213 2.38 -12.36 22.45
C ASN A 213 3.30 -11.45 23.28
N ALA A 214 4.12 -12.06 24.14
CA ALA A 214 4.97 -11.31 25.09
C ALA A 214 5.97 -10.37 24.38
N PRO A 215 6.72 -10.81 23.34
CA PRO A 215 7.57 -9.91 22.56
C PRO A 215 6.83 -8.71 21.95
N ALA A 216 5.61 -8.90 21.45
CA ALA A 216 4.80 -7.81 20.91
C ALA A 216 4.33 -6.83 21.99
N LEU A 217 3.95 -7.32 23.17
CA LEU A 217 3.57 -6.46 24.30
C LEU A 217 4.74 -5.57 24.75
N THR A 218 5.95 -6.14 24.82
CA THR A 218 7.15 -5.38 25.17
C THR A 218 7.46 -4.32 24.10
N LEU A 219 7.45 -4.71 22.81
CA LEU A 219 7.73 -3.79 21.71
C LEU A 219 6.72 -2.63 21.64
N ASP A 220 5.43 -2.90 21.88
CA ASP A 220 4.36 -1.88 21.84
C ASP A 220 4.44 -0.91 23.02
N ALA A 221 4.84 -1.42 24.20
CA ALA A 221 5.06 -0.61 25.39
C ALA A 221 6.26 0.35 25.24
N ASP A 222 7.34 -0.10 24.60
CA ASP A 222 8.54 0.73 24.37
C ASP A 222 8.30 1.86 23.34
N ALA A 223 7.27 1.73 22.50
CA ALA A 223 6.95 2.69 21.45
C ALA A 223 5.86 3.73 21.83
N SER A 224 5.25 3.59 23.00
CA SER A 224 4.17 4.45 23.52
C SER A 224 4.68 5.62 24.36
#